data_AF-A0A5N6BJ31-F1
#
_entry.id   AF-A0A5N6BJ31-F1
#
_cell.length_a   1.000
_cell.length_b   1.000
_cell.length_c   1.000
_cell.angle_alpha   90.00
_cell.angle_beta   90.00
_cell.angle_gamma   90.00
#
_symmetry.space_group_name_H-M   'P 1'
#
loop_
_entity.id
_entity.type
_entity.pdbx_description
1 polymer ?
#
loop_
_entity_poly.entity_id
_entity_poly.type
_entity_poly.pdbx_seq_one_letter_code
_entity_poly.pdbx_strand_id
1 'polypeptide(L)'
;MEASISEIARRAGIGKGTVFRHFATKESLAAAIVSDRLDELAVTGRTLLEAADPEAALLAFMTAGVELHVSDRSFCQAATTDVRRDPVVRAAADRLSGVAEALTDRARRKGVIRGDITGEDVIRMLTAACQAAAPGEDVTGAWRRYLHLIFDGLRSEGARPLPPPA
;
A
#
# COMPACT_ATOMS: atom_id res chain seq x y z
N MET A 1 15.49 10.67 1.33
CA MET A 1 16.40 9.52 1.09
C MET A 1 17.86 9.96 1.19
N GLU A 2 18.44 9.93 2.39
CA GLU A 2 19.86 10.27 2.65
C GLU A 2 20.79 9.05 2.71
N ALA A 3 20.34 7.85 2.34
CA ALA A 3 21.27 6.73 2.13
C ALA A 3 21.97 6.89 0.78
N SER A 4 23.30 6.95 0.78
CA SER A 4 24.08 6.94 -0.47
C SER A 4 24.08 5.54 -1.08
N ILE A 5 24.18 5.44 -2.42
CA ILE A 5 24.36 4.14 -3.12
C ILE A 5 25.56 3.36 -2.55
N SER A 6 26.58 4.08 -2.07
CA SER A 6 27.73 3.51 -1.39
C SER A 6 27.36 2.78 -0.10
N GLU A 7 26.41 3.32 0.67
CA GLU A 7 25.97 2.73 1.93
C GLU A 7 25.03 1.54 1.70
N ILE A 8 24.18 1.62 0.66
CA ILE A 8 23.33 0.51 0.22
C ILE A 8 24.20 -0.67 -0.22
N ALA A 9 25.20 -0.42 -1.09
CA ALA A 9 26.13 -1.44 -1.56
C ALA A 9 26.89 -2.10 -0.39
N ARG A 10 27.37 -1.29 0.57
CA ARG A 10 28.04 -1.76 1.78
C ARG A 10 27.14 -2.65 2.64
N ARG A 11 25.88 -2.25 2.87
CA ARG A 11 24.91 -3.05 3.66
C ARG A 11 24.51 -4.34 2.97
N ALA A 12 24.38 -4.31 1.64
CA ALA A 12 24.04 -5.48 0.83
C ALA A 12 25.25 -6.41 0.56
N GLY A 13 26.46 -6.06 1.01
CA GLY A 13 27.66 -6.87 0.78
C GLY A 13 28.10 -6.95 -0.69
N ILE A 14 27.65 -6.01 -1.53
CA ILE A 14 27.92 -5.98 -2.98
C ILE A 14 28.75 -4.76 -3.36
N GLY A 15 29.52 -4.86 -4.43
CA GLY A 15 30.30 -3.73 -4.96
C GLY A 15 29.40 -2.64 -5.53
N LYS A 16 29.80 -1.36 -5.41
CA LYS A 16 29.06 -0.22 -6.00
C LYS A 16 28.86 -0.39 -7.50
N GLY A 17 29.86 -0.92 -8.20
CA GLY A 17 29.78 -1.23 -9.64
C GLY A 17 28.69 -2.25 -9.98
N THR A 18 28.40 -3.21 -9.08
CA THR A 18 27.31 -4.18 -9.25
C THR A 18 25.94 -3.51 -9.12
N VAL A 19 25.80 -2.57 -8.17
CA VAL A 19 24.57 -1.76 -8.02
C VAL A 19 24.36 -0.88 -9.23
N PHE A 20 25.36 -0.10 -9.66
CA PHE A 20 25.26 0.79 -10.83
C PHE A 20 25.04 0.05 -12.14
N ARG A 21 25.52 -1.20 -12.26
CA ARG A 21 25.28 -2.05 -13.43
C ARG A 21 23.82 -2.51 -13.56
N HIS A 22 23.10 -2.65 -12.44
CA HIS A 22 21.67 -2.99 -12.43
C HIS A 22 20.77 -1.76 -12.36
N PHE A 23 21.23 -0.69 -11.70
CA PHE A 23 20.49 0.55 -11.47
C PHE A 23 21.35 1.74 -11.86
N ALA A 24 21.19 2.18 -13.11
CA ALA A 24 21.99 3.26 -13.68
C ALA A 24 21.81 4.60 -12.92
N THR A 25 20.65 4.79 -12.26
CA THR A 25 20.32 6.00 -11.51
C THR A 25 19.70 5.69 -10.14
N LYS A 26 19.74 6.67 -9.23
CA LYS A 26 19.10 6.57 -7.90
C LYS A 26 17.58 6.39 -8.04
N GLU A 27 16.99 6.98 -9.07
CA GLU A 27 15.59 6.88 -9.44
C GLU A 27 15.26 5.46 -9.91
N SER A 28 16.11 4.83 -10.73
CA SER A 28 15.90 3.44 -11.16
C SER A 28 15.98 2.44 -10.00
N LEU A 29 16.87 2.68 -9.04
CA LEU A 29 16.93 1.90 -7.80
C LEU A 29 15.68 2.13 -6.94
N ALA A 30 15.25 3.39 -6.79
CA ALA A 30 14.05 3.72 -6.05
C ALA A 30 12.79 3.11 -6.69
N ALA A 31 12.68 3.15 -8.03
CA ALA A 31 11.59 2.53 -8.77
C ALA A 31 11.52 1.01 -8.53
N ALA A 32 12.66 0.32 -8.60
CA ALA A 32 12.72 -1.11 -8.32
C ALA A 32 12.33 -1.46 -6.88
N ILE A 33 12.84 -0.72 -5.90
CA ILE A 33 12.44 -0.89 -4.49
C ILE A 33 10.94 -0.65 -4.34
N VAL A 34 10.42 0.42 -4.96
CA VAL A 34 9.02 0.78 -4.81
C VAL A 34 8.11 -0.27 -5.44
N SER A 35 8.44 -0.74 -6.65
CA SER A 35 7.67 -1.79 -7.32
C SER A 35 7.68 -3.10 -6.54
N ASP A 36 8.82 -3.48 -5.96
CA ASP A 36 8.96 -4.71 -5.19
C ASP A 36 8.04 -4.69 -3.95
N ARG A 37 7.99 -3.57 -3.22
CA ARG A 37 7.06 -3.39 -2.09
C ARG A 37 5.58 -3.45 -2.49
N LEU A 38 5.22 -2.85 -3.62
CA LEU A 38 3.86 -2.93 -4.14
C LEU A 38 3.51 -4.38 -4.52
N ASP A 39 4.46 -5.13 -5.09
CA ASP A 39 4.29 -6.53 -5.43
C ASP A 39 4.18 -7.43 -4.21
N GLU A 40 4.97 -7.20 -3.15
CA GLU A 40 4.86 -7.90 -1.86
C GLU A 40 3.44 -7.75 -1.26
N LEU A 41 2.90 -6.53 -1.28
CA LEU A 41 1.55 -6.27 -0.81
C LEU A 41 0.49 -6.92 -1.72
N ALA A 42 0.71 -6.92 -3.04
CA ALA A 42 -0.17 -7.60 -3.98
C ALA A 42 -0.16 -9.13 -3.80
N VAL A 43 0.99 -9.74 -3.49
CA VAL A 43 1.11 -11.16 -3.10
C VAL A 43 0.30 -11.44 -1.83
N THR A 44 0.44 -10.56 -0.83
CA THR A 44 -0.31 -10.67 0.43
C THR A 44 -1.81 -10.63 0.18
N GLY A 45 -2.29 -9.66 -0.61
CA GLY A 45 -3.71 -9.55 -0.96
C GLY A 45 -4.22 -10.74 -1.77
N ARG A 46 -3.43 -11.30 -2.70
CA ARG A 46 -3.79 -12.54 -3.40
C ARG A 46 -3.97 -13.72 -2.46
N THR A 47 -3.13 -13.82 -1.43
CA THR A 47 -3.28 -14.88 -0.40
C THR A 47 -4.58 -14.68 0.40
N LEU A 48 -4.94 -13.44 0.70
CA LEU A 48 -6.17 -13.10 1.44
C LEU A 48 -7.45 -13.36 0.63
N LEU A 49 -7.38 -13.43 -0.70
CA LEU A 49 -8.54 -13.82 -1.51
C LEU A 49 -9.05 -15.23 -1.18
N GLU A 50 -8.17 -16.11 -0.69
CA GLU A 50 -8.50 -17.48 -0.30
C GLU A 50 -9.05 -17.61 1.14
N ALA A 51 -8.98 -16.54 1.95
CA ALA A 51 -9.44 -16.58 3.35
C ALA A 51 -10.96 -16.76 3.44
N ALA A 52 -11.50 -17.52 4.39
CA ALA A 52 -12.94 -17.82 4.44
C ALA A 52 -13.84 -16.58 4.65
N ASP A 53 -13.38 -15.61 5.45
CA ASP A 53 -14.12 -14.39 5.79
C ASP A 53 -13.68 -13.20 4.91
N PRO A 54 -14.55 -12.70 4.00
CA PRO A 54 -14.23 -11.55 3.16
C PRO A 54 -14.03 -10.22 3.91
N GLU A 55 -14.75 -9.99 5.01
CA GLU A 55 -14.62 -8.76 5.80
C GLU A 55 -13.25 -8.74 6.48
N ALA A 56 -12.90 -9.83 7.17
CA ALA A 56 -11.60 -9.97 7.80
C ALA A 56 -10.45 -9.95 6.78
N ALA A 57 -10.64 -10.53 5.60
CA ALA A 57 -9.65 -10.49 4.52
C ALA A 57 -9.36 -9.07 4.04
N LEU A 58 -10.41 -8.25 3.81
CA LEU A 58 -10.24 -6.87 3.37
C LEU A 58 -9.57 -6.02 4.47
N LEU A 59 -10.00 -6.18 5.72
CA LEU A 59 -9.37 -5.49 6.85
C LEU A 59 -7.90 -5.89 7.03
N ALA A 60 -7.57 -7.17 6.87
CA ALA A 60 -6.19 -7.66 6.93
C ALA A 60 -5.33 -7.08 5.81
N PHE A 61 -5.86 -6.98 4.58
CA PHE A 61 -5.17 -6.34 3.46
C PHE A 61 -4.90 -4.86 3.74
N MET A 62 -5.90 -4.14 4.23
CA MET A 62 -5.75 -2.74 4.62
C MET A 62 -4.72 -2.58 5.75
N THR A 63 -4.73 -3.48 6.72
CA THR A 63 -3.77 -3.51 7.83
C THR A 63 -2.35 -3.69 7.30
N ALA A 64 -2.11 -4.67 6.42
CA ALA A 64 -0.81 -4.89 5.80
C ALA A 64 -0.32 -3.68 5.00
N GLY A 65 -1.22 -2.97 4.29
CA GLY A 65 -0.89 -1.76 3.55
C GLY A 65 -0.41 -0.61 4.46
N VAL A 66 -1.10 -0.38 5.58
CA VAL A 66 -0.66 0.65 6.54
C VAL A 66 0.62 0.23 7.28
N GLU A 67 0.77 -1.05 7.64
CA GLU A 67 1.98 -1.57 8.28
C GLU A 67 3.22 -1.41 7.39
N LEU A 68 3.10 -1.68 6.10
CA LEU A 68 4.17 -1.45 5.13
C LEU A 68 4.59 0.03 5.09
N HIS A 69 3.62 0.94 5.16
CA HIS A 69 3.89 2.38 5.16
C HIS A 69 4.56 2.86 6.46
N VAL A 70 4.09 2.38 7.62
CA VAL A 70 4.60 2.79 8.94
C VAL A 70 5.98 2.19 9.22
N SER A 71 6.23 0.96 8.81
CA SER A 71 7.51 0.26 9.02
C SER A 71 8.63 0.73 8.08
N ASP A 72 8.30 1.22 6.88
CA ASP A 72 9.27 1.65 5.87
C ASP A 72 8.99 3.10 5.42
N ARG A 73 9.16 4.04 6.33
CA ARG A 73 9.03 5.48 6.05
C ARG A 73 10.01 5.95 4.96
N SER A 74 11.17 5.30 4.85
CA SER A 74 12.14 5.53 3.78
C SER A 74 11.58 5.18 2.40
N PHE A 75 10.85 4.09 2.26
CA PHE A 75 10.13 3.72 1.04
C PHE A 75 9.10 4.80 0.65
N CYS A 76 8.33 5.30 1.62
CA CYS A 76 7.33 6.33 1.36
C CYS A 76 7.94 7.63 0.84
N GLN A 77 9.11 8.01 1.36
CA GLN A 77 9.89 9.15 0.87
C GLN A 77 10.58 8.90 -0.47
N ALA A 78 10.89 7.64 -0.80
CA ALA A 78 11.51 7.26 -2.07
C ALA A 78 10.52 7.25 -3.25
N ALA A 79 9.23 7.06 -2.97
CA ALA A 79 8.14 7.12 -3.95
C ALA A 79 7.78 8.56 -4.36
N THR A 80 8.77 9.30 -4.87
CA THR A 80 8.58 10.65 -5.43
C THR A 80 7.67 10.62 -6.67
N THR A 81 7.18 11.78 -7.10
CA THR A 81 6.33 11.90 -8.29
C THR A 81 6.96 11.27 -9.53
N ASP A 82 8.27 11.45 -9.73
CA ASP A 82 8.97 10.90 -10.89
C ASP A 82 9.12 9.37 -10.79
N VAL A 83 9.43 8.85 -9.59
CA VAL A 83 9.50 7.40 -9.35
C VAL A 83 8.14 6.74 -9.58
N ARG A 84 7.03 7.38 -9.16
CA ARG A 84 5.66 6.86 -9.41
C ARG A 84 5.26 6.84 -10.88
N ARG A 85 5.93 7.62 -11.73
CA ARG A 85 5.71 7.64 -13.19
C ARG A 85 6.52 6.57 -13.91
N ASP A 86 7.50 5.94 -13.25
CA ASP A 86 8.28 4.86 -13.82
C ASP A 86 7.35 3.70 -14.26
N PRO A 87 7.51 3.17 -15.49
CA PRO A 87 6.66 2.09 -15.99
C PRO A 87 6.60 0.85 -15.08
N VAL A 88 7.70 0.49 -14.41
CA VAL A 88 7.77 -0.68 -13.53
C VAL A 88 6.92 -0.46 -12.27
N VAL A 89 6.98 0.76 -11.71
CA VAL A 89 6.16 1.15 -10.56
C VAL A 89 4.68 1.20 -10.93
N ARG A 90 4.35 1.76 -12.09
CA ARG A 90 2.97 1.79 -12.60
C ARG A 90 2.40 0.38 -12.77
N ALA A 91 3.16 -0.52 -13.39
CA ALA A 91 2.72 -1.89 -13.56
C ALA A 91 2.50 -2.62 -12.22
N ALA A 92 3.34 -2.36 -11.21
CA ALA A 92 3.16 -2.91 -9.87
C ALA A 92 1.94 -2.31 -9.15
N ALA A 93 1.72 -0.99 -9.30
CA ALA A 93 0.53 -0.32 -8.79
C ALA A 93 -0.76 -0.88 -9.43
N ASP A 94 -0.78 -1.09 -10.74
CA ASP A 94 -1.92 -1.68 -11.44
C ASP A 94 -2.24 -3.10 -10.93
N ARG A 95 -1.21 -3.92 -10.67
CA ARG A 95 -1.38 -5.24 -10.04
C ARG A 95 -1.98 -5.14 -8.65
N LEU A 96 -1.49 -4.22 -7.83
CA LEU A 96 -2.01 -4.00 -6.48
C LEU A 96 -3.48 -3.52 -6.51
N SER A 97 -3.80 -2.56 -7.39
CA SER A 97 -5.17 -2.06 -7.57
C SER A 97 -6.14 -3.17 -8.01
N GLY A 98 -5.71 -4.06 -8.90
CA GLY A 98 -6.52 -5.22 -9.28
C GLY A 98 -6.83 -6.15 -8.11
N VAL A 99 -5.87 -6.36 -7.21
CA VAL A 99 -6.06 -7.17 -5.99
C VAL A 99 -6.98 -6.47 -4.99
N ALA A 100 -6.82 -5.15 -4.81
CA ALA A 100 -7.69 -4.35 -3.95
C ALA A 100 -9.14 -4.38 -4.44
N GLU A 101 -9.38 -4.24 -5.75
CA GLU A 101 -10.73 -4.37 -6.32
C GLU A 101 -11.30 -5.77 -6.08
N ALA A 102 -10.52 -6.83 -6.28
CA ALA A 102 -11.00 -8.20 -6.08
C ALA A 102 -11.41 -8.48 -4.62
N LEU A 103 -10.62 -8.02 -3.64
CA LEU A 103 -10.97 -8.14 -2.21
C LEU A 103 -12.21 -7.32 -1.86
N THR A 104 -12.28 -6.09 -2.37
CA THR A 104 -13.41 -5.18 -2.15
C THR A 104 -14.70 -5.76 -2.74
N ASP A 105 -14.65 -6.24 -3.98
CA ASP A 105 -15.78 -6.87 -4.65
C ASP A 105 -16.28 -8.11 -3.90
N ARG A 106 -15.36 -8.92 -3.36
CA ARG A 106 -15.71 -10.10 -2.57
C ARG A 106 -16.46 -9.74 -1.28
N ALA A 107 -15.98 -8.72 -0.56
CA ALA A 107 -16.66 -8.20 0.63
C ALA A 107 -18.01 -7.55 0.27
N ARG A 108 -18.07 -6.77 -0.82
CA ARG A 108 -19.29 -6.16 -1.34
C ARG A 108 -20.34 -7.20 -1.69
N ARG A 109 -19.98 -8.26 -2.43
CA ARG A 109 -20.89 -9.37 -2.79
C ARG A 109 -21.43 -10.13 -1.59
N LYS A 110 -20.69 -10.15 -0.48
CA LYS A 110 -21.13 -10.75 0.80
C LYS A 110 -22.06 -9.82 1.59
N GLY A 111 -22.16 -8.54 1.24
CA GLY A 111 -23.00 -7.54 1.89
C GLY A 111 -22.46 -7.02 3.23
N VAL A 112 -21.19 -7.31 3.55
CA VAL A 112 -20.52 -6.88 4.80
C VAL A 112 -20.04 -5.42 4.72
N ILE A 113 -19.85 -4.91 3.50
CA ILE A 113 -19.53 -3.50 3.24
C ILE A 113 -20.56 -2.87 2.30
N ARG A 114 -20.60 -1.54 2.30
CA ARG A 114 -21.43 -0.69 1.44
C ARG A 114 -21.24 -1.02 -0.05
N GLY A 115 -22.32 -0.93 -0.83
CA GLY A 115 -22.36 -1.38 -2.22
C GLY A 115 -21.72 -0.44 -3.25
N ASP A 116 -21.43 0.81 -2.86
CA ASP A 116 -20.93 1.89 -3.70
C ASP A 116 -19.42 2.14 -3.51
N ILE A 117 -18.71 1.27 -2.79
CA ILE A 117 -17.26 1.34 -2.60
C ILE A 117 -16.50 0.56 -3.69
N THR A 118 -15.38 1.13 -4.14
CA THR A 118 -14.45 0.52 -5.12
C THR A 118 -13.11 0.18 -4.48
N GLY A 119 -12.31 -0.66 -5.15
CA GLY A 119 -10.93 -0.93 -4.76
C GLY A 119 -10.04 0.31 -4.80
N GLU A 120 -10.32 1.26 -5.71
CA GLU A 120 -9.63 2.56 -5.75
C GLU A 120 -9.91 3.36 -4.46
N ASP A 121 -11.15 3.36 -3.96
CA ASP A 121 -11.47 4.00 -2.69
C ASP A 121 -10.69 3.39 -1.53
N VAL A 122 -10.53 2.05 -1.52
CA VAL A 122 -9.73 1.34 -0.51
C VAL A 122 -8.25 1.79 -0.58
N ILE A 123 -7.66 1.90 -1.76
CA ILE A 123 -6.28 2.39 -1.93
C ILE A 123 -6.14 3.84 -1.43
N ARG A 124 -7.14 4.71 -1.68
CA ARG A 124 -7.13 6.09 -1.17
C ARG A 124 -7.29 6.17 0.34
N MET A 125 -8.16 5.33 0.90
CA MET A 125 -8.33 5.21 2.35
C MET A 125 -7.06 4.73 3.04
N LEU A 126 -6.34 3.78 2.45
CA LEU A 126 -5.03 3.35 2.93
C LEU A 126 -4.06 4.53 2.98
N THR A 127 -3.99 5.30 1.89
CA THR A 127 -3.17 6.51 1.82
C THR A 127 -3.56 7.51 2.90
N ALA A 128 -4.87 7.73 3.13
CA ALA A 128 -5.35 8.64 4.17
C ALA A 128 -4.99 8.17 5.60
N ALA A 129 -5.15 6.88 5.90
CA ALA A 129 -4.79 6.29 7.18
C ALA A 129 -3.29 6.42 7.47
N CYS A 130 -2.46 6.23 6.44
CA CYS A 130 -1.02 6.43 6.51
C CYS A 130 -0.64 7.89 6.80
N GLN A 131 -1.30 8.86 6.17
CA GLN A 131 -1.03 10.28 6.40
C GLN A 131 -1.48 10.74 7.80
N ALA A 132 -2.58 10.19 8.31
CA ALA A 132 -3.03 10.43 9.69
C ALA A 132 -2.05 9.91 10.74
N ALA A 133 -1.11 9.04 10.34
CA ALA A 133 -0.10 8.45 11.22
C ALA A 133 1.23 9.24 11.27
N ALA A 134 1.35 10.44 10.70
CA ALA A 134 2.61 11.23 10.66
C ALA A 134 2.46 12.69 11.15
N PRO A 135 3.50 13.35 11.70
CA PRO A 135 4.37 13.00 12.84
C PRO A 135 4.11 13.86 14.10
N GLY A 136 4.26 13.22 15.28
CA GLY A 136 4.30 13.75 16.65
C GLY A 136 4.54 12.56 17.59
N GLU A 137 5.17 12.75 18.75
CA GLU A 137 5.68 11.68 19.63
C GLU A 137 4.70 10.50 19.84
N ASP A 138 5.22 9.27 19.70
CA ASP A 138 4.60 8.04 20.20
C ASP A 138 3.23 7.62 19.60
N VAL A 139 3.03 7.81 18.30
CA VAL A 139 1.87 7.25 17.55
C VAL A 139 2.12 5.79 17.11
N THR A 140 2.94 5.03 17.83
CA THR A 140 3.13 3.59 17.58
C THR A 140 1.87 2.81 17.96
N GLY A 141 0.85 2.87 17.10
CA GLY A 141 -0.39 2.11 17.24
C GLY A 141 -1.68 2.89 16.95
N ALA A 142 -1.68 4.22 16.97
CA ALA A 142 -2.93 4.97 16.73
C ALA A 142 -3.47 4.80 15.30
N TRP A 143 -2.58 4.50 14.33
CA TRP A 143 -3.00 4.15 12.98
C TRP A 143 -3.96 2.96 12.95
N ARG A 144 -3.83 1.99 13.88
CA ARG A 144 -4.76 0.85 13.97
C ARG A 144 -6.15 1.35 14.34
N ARG A 145 -6.25 2.23 15.34
CA ARG A 145 -7.53 2.85 15.72
C ARG A 145 -8.17 3.57 14.54
N TYR A 146 -7.42 4.41 13.83
CA TYR A 146 -7.96 5.15 12.68
C TYR A 146 -8.31 4.25 11.51
N LEU A 147 -7.53 3.20 11.24
CA LEU A 147 -7.85 2.21 10.23
C LEU A 147 -9.16 1.49 10.56
N HIS A 148 -9.34 1.04 11.81
CA HIS A 148 -10.58 0.42 12.25
C HIS A 148 -11.77 1.39 12.15
N LEU A 149 -11.61 2.67 12.51
CA LEU A 149 -12.66 3.68 12.33
C LEU A 149 -13.03 3.89 10.86
N ILE A 150 -12.04 3.92 9.98
CA ILE A 150 -12.25 4.02 8.52
C ILE A 150 -12.99 2.77 8.02
N PHE A 151 -12.55 1.58 8.44
CA PHE A 151 -13.15 0.32 8.02
C PHE A 151 -14.57 0.15 8.55
N ASP A 152 -14.83 0.53 9.80
CA ASP A 152 -16.18 0.52 10.38
C ASP A 152 -17.14 1.40 9.58
N GLY A 153 -16.66 2.52 9.02
CA GLY A 153 -17.41 3.39 8.11
C GLY A 153 -17.72 2.78 6.74
N LEU A 154 -17.10 1.65 6.39
CA LEU A 154 -17.41 0.87 5.19
C LEU A 154 -18.55 -0.11 5.39
N ARG A 155 -18.95 -0.42 6.63
CA ARG A 155 -20.00 -1.41 6.87
C ARG A 155 -21.30 -1.00 6.19
N SER A 156 -22.05 -2.01 5.73
CA SER A 156 -23.33 -1.80 5.03
C SER A 156 -24.40 -1.19 5.96
N GLU A 157 -24.30 -1.45 7.27
CA GLU A 157 -25.20 -0.89 8.27
C GLU A 157 -25.00 0.63 8.43
N GLY A 158 -26.08 1.39 8.25
CA GLY A 158 -26.05 2.85 8.40
C GLY A 158 -25.41 3.62 7.23
N ALA A 159 -25.07 2.95 6.13
CA ALA A 159 -24.46 3.58 4.96
C ALA A 159 -25.42 4.57 4.27
N ARG A 160 -24.92 5.79 3.99
CA ARG A 160 -25.59 6.80 3.14
C ARG A 160 -24.87 6.86 1.79
N PRO A 161 -25.57 7.08 0.65
CA PRO A 161 -24.96 7.08 -0.68
C PRO A 161 -23.76 8.04 -0.76
N LEU A 162 -22.66 7.58 -1.38
CA LEU A 162 -21.54 8.45 -1.74
C LEU A 162 -21.86 9.24 -3.02
N PRO A 163 -21.24 10.42 -3.20
CA PRO A 163 -21.11 11.03 -4.52
C PRO A 163 -20.43 10.06 -5.50
N PRO A 164 -20.68 10.19 -6.81
CA PRO A 164 -20.04 9.32 -7.81
C PRO A 164 -18.51 9.45 -7.77
N PRO A 165 -17.75 8.38 -8.10
CA PRO A 165 -16.30 8.44 -8.23
C PRO A 165 -15.88 9.53 -9.24
N ALA A 166 -14.76 10.19 -8.96
CA ALA A 166 -14.14 11.18 -9.84
C ALA A 166 -13.44 10.53 -11.05
#